data_AF-A0A7V3QGB9-F1
#
_entry.id   AF-A0A7V3QGB9-F1
#
_cell.length_a   1.000
_cell.length_b   1.000
_cell.length_c   1.000
_cell.angle_alpha   90.00
_cell.angle_beta   90.00
_cell.angle_gamma   90.00
#
_symmetry.space_group_name_H-M   'P 1'
#
loop_
_entity.id
_entity.type
_entity.pdbx_description
1 polymer ?
#
loop_
_entity_poly.entity_id
_entity_poly.type
_entity_poly.pdbx_seq_one_letter_code
_entity_poly.pdbx_strand_id
1 'polypeptide(L)'
;MKFVWAYVGCFLVSFIATAVVMPIVARFAVRCGLIDDPGERKIHGRPTPLAGGLGIFTGLTIALVLGLVSGYLDLADSLTGKGRFQIPVLFGGMTAMMVLGLVDDLVELDAARKFVCQLLIALAVAAAGIQITVFIPSKPLNYLITVLWILTIVNTFNFNDNMNGLCGGLGLIACLYFGIAAHLAGQHNVALIAFAVVGSIAGFIPYNFPKGRLFLGDSGSHVIGFLVAVLAIMPIFYRQEWGHPLAVLKPVGVLIVPLVDLVVVVALRVKAGKPFYVGDTNHLSHQLVRRGLNHVQAVIYLWIVAAFGGMVIFL
;
A
#
# COMPACT_ATOMS: atom_id res chain seq x y z
N MET A 1 2.42 20.14 19.20
CA MET A 1 3.86 19.78 19.38
C MET A 1 4.06 18.36 19.94
N LYS A 2 3.39 17.93 21.02
CA LYS A 2 3.59 16.58 21.60
C LYS A 2 3.40 15.43 20.61
N PHE A 3 2.34 15.47 19.78
CA PHE A 3 2.07 14.41 18.80
C PHE A 3 3.07 14.35 17.63
N VAL A 4 3.69 15.48 17.27
CA VAL A 4 4.66 15.51 16.16
C VAL A 4 5.88 14.65 16.49
N TRP A 5 6.39 14.74 17.72
CA TRP A 5 7.49 13.90 18.18
C TRP A 5 7.11 12.42 18.23
N ALA A 6 5.87 12.09 18.56
CA ALA A 6 5.38 10.72 18.51
C ALA A 6 5.33 10.18 17.07
N TYR A 7 4.90 10.99 16.09
CA TYR A 7 4.94 10.61 14.67
C TYR A 7 6.36 10.37 14.18
N VAL A 8 7.30 11.27 14.53
CA VAL A 8 8.73 11.10 14.21
C VAL A 8 9.27 9.84 14.87
N GLY A 9 8.91 9.58 16.13
CA GLY A 9 9.27 8.35 16.84
C GLY A 9 8.79 7.09 16.12
N CYS A 10 7.50 7.01 15.77
CA CYS A 10 6.92 5.89 15.02
C CYS A 10 7.60 5.69 13.67
N PHE A 11 7.84 6.77 12.93
CA PHE A 11 8.57 6.74 11.66
C PHE A 11 9.99 6.17 11.85
N LEU A 12 10.76 6.69 12.81
CA LEU A 12 12.14 6.27 13.03
C LEU A 12 12.22 4.81 13.49
N VAL A 13 11.33 4.39 14.38
CA VAL A 13 11.28 3.01 14.87
C VAL A 13 10.99 2.05 13.73
N SER A 14 9.96 2.28 12.91
CA SER A 14 9.65 1.39 11.79
C SER A 14 10.72 1.45 10.69
N PHE A 15 11.29 2.62 10.41
CA PHE A 15 12.40 2.80 9.48
C PHE A 15 13.62 1.97 9.88
N ILE A 16 14.09 2.14 11.11
CA ILE A 16 15.27 1.42 11.62
C ILE A 16 14.96 -0.07 11.69
N ALA A 17 13.81 -0.46 12.24
CA ALA A 17 13.43 -1.87 12.37
C ALA A 17 13.37 -2.54 10.99
N THR A 18 12.71 -1.94 10.01
CA THR A 18 12.66 -2.47 8.65
C THR A 18 14.07 -2.53 8.05
N ALA A 19 14.85 -1.44 8.10
CA ALA A 19 16.19 -1.41 7.50
C ALA A 19 17.15 -2.46 8.08
N VAL A 20 17.03 -2.78 9.38
CA VAL A 20 17.81 -3.83 10.06
C VAL A 20 17.32 -5.24 9.70
N VAL A 21 16.00 -5.42 9.56
CA VAL A 21 15.40 -6.72 9.25
C VAL A 21 15.63 -7.12 7.79
N MET A 22 15.71 -6.17 6.86
CA MET A 22 15.90 -6.41 5.42
C MET A 22 17.01 -7.43 5.05
N PRO A 23 18.26 -7.30 5.52
CA PRO A 23 19.30 -8.28 5.21
C PRO A 23 19.02 -9.67 5.80
N ILE A 24 18.28 -9.75 6.92
CA ILE A 24 17.90 -11.02 7.55
C ILE A 24 16.85 -11.72 6.70
N VAL A 25 15.77 -11.02 6.30
CA VAL A 25 14.71 -11.59 5.46
C VAL A 25 15.22 -11.93 4.07
N ALA A 26 16.16 -11.16 3.51
CA ALA A 26 16.79 -11.48 2.24
C ALA A 26 17.55 -12.82 2.30
N ARG A 27 18.32 -13.08 3.37
CA ARG A 27 19.01 -14.36 3.57
C ARG A 27 18.03 -15.51 3.80
N PHE A 28 16.95 -15.26 4.55
CA PHE A 28 15.91 -16.24 4.78
C PHE A 28 15.20 -16.63 3.46
N ALA A 29 14.84 -15.64 2.64
CA ALA A 29 14.21 -15.86 1.34
C ALA A 29 15.06 -16.72 0.42
N VAL A 30 16.38 -16.47 0.36
CA VAL A 30 17.30 -17.33 -0.40
C VAL A 30 17.30 -18.77 0.09
N ARG A 31 17.23 -19.01 1.41
CA ARG A 31 17.22 -20.37 1.98
C ARG A 31 15.91 -21.11 1.74
N CYS A 32 14.80 -20.40 1.70
CA CYS A 32 13.47 -20.98 1.50
C CYS A 32 13.04 -21.03 0.03
N GLY A 33 13.90 -20.61 -0.91
CA GLY A 33 13.59 -20.58 -2.34
C GLY A 33 12.63 -19.47 -2.75
N LEU A 34 12.41 -18.47 -1.90
CA LEU A 34 11.58 -17.30 -2.18
C LEU A 34 12.37 -16.29 -3.02
N ILE A 35 12.59 -16.66 -4.28
CA ILE A 35 13.50 -15.99 -5.21
C ILE A 35 12.77 -15.79 -6.53
N ASP A 36 12.86 -14.60 -7.10
CA ASP A 36 12.51 -14.37 -8.50
C ASP A 36 13.70 -14.86 -9.36
N ASP A 37 13.52 -16.02 -9.97
CA ASP A 37 14.49 -16.59 -10.89
C ASP A 37 14.14 -16.14 -12.32
N PRO A 38 14.96 -15.31 -12.97
CA PRO A 38 14.81 -15.07 -14.39
C PRO A 38 15.14 -16.38 -15.10
N GLY A 39 14.12 -17.21 -15.37
CA GLY A 39 14.29 -18.56 -15.93
C GLY A 39 15.16 -18.64 -17.19
N GLU A 40 15.32 -19.84 -17.75
CA GLU A 40 16.37 -20.21 -18.73
C GLU A 40 16.55 -19.35 -20.01
N ARG A 41 15.70 -18.35 -20.26
CA ARG A 41 15.74 -17.47 -21.45
C ARG A 41 16.41 -16.10 -21.25
N LYS A 42 17.02 -15.79 -20.10
CA LYS A 42 17.82 -14.56 -19.93
C LYS A 42 19.23 -14.87 -19.46
N ILE A 43 20.19 -14.70 -20.37
CA ILE A 43 21.61 -15.05 -20.24
C ILE A 43 22.31 -14.30 -19.08
N HIS A 44 21.71 -13.24 -18.51
CA HIS A 44 22.33 -12.43 -17.46
C HIS A 44 21.27 -11.85 -16.50
N GLY A 45 20.98 -12.56 -15.41
CA GLY A 45 20.20 -12.06 -14.27
C GLY A 45 20.62 -12.76 -13.00
N ARG A 46 20.83 -12.03 -11.90
CA ARG A 46 21.09 -12.67 -10.60
C ARG A 46 19.74 -13.00 -9.96
N PRO A 47 19.55 -14.23 -9.42
CA PRO A 47 18.37 -14.54 -8.63
C PRO A 47 18.19 -13.50 -7.53
N THR A 48 17.01 -12.89 -7.47
CA THR A 48 16.74 -11.78 -6.54
C THR A 48 15.71 -12.21 -5.51
N PRO A 49 15.96 -12.04 -4.20
CA PRO A 49 15.02 -12.50 -3.18
C PRO A 49 13.70 -11.69 -3.20
N LEU A 50 12.58 -12.36 -2.97
CA LEU A 50 11.22 -11.78 -2.91
C LEU A 50 10.75 -11.63 -1.45
N ALA A 51 11.45 -10.81 -0.65
CA ALA A 51 11.22 -10.73 0.81
C ALA A 51 10.92 -9.32 1.33
N GLY A 52 10.75 -8.34 0.44
CA GLY A 52 10.52 -6.94 0.83
C GLY A 52 9.27 -6.78 1.69
N GLY A 53 8.18 -7.46 1.33
CA GLY A 53 6.93 -7.48 2.11
C GLY A 53 7.12 -7.93 3.55
N LEU A 54 7.88 -9.01 3.78
CA LEU A 54 8.19 -9.52 5.13
C LEU A 54 8.91 -8.48 5.99
N GLY A 55 9.88 -7.76 5.41
CA GLY A 55 10.63 -6.75 6.14
C GLY A 55 9.80 -5.49 6.46
N ILE A 56 8.93 -5.06 5.54
CA ILE A 56 7.97 -3.96 5.77
C ILE A 56 6.99 -4.36 6.88
N PHE A 57 6.35 -5.53 6.74
CA PHE A 57 5.39 -6.05 7.72
C PHE A 57 6.01 -6.16 9.12
N THR A 58 7.22 -6.68 9.22
CA THR A 58 7.92 -6.86 10.50
C THR A 58 8.24 -5.52 11.16
N GLY A 59 8.85 -4.58 10.44
CA GLY A 59 9.19 -3.26 11.01
C GLY A 59 7.96 -2.44 11.38
N LEU A 60 6.89 -2.53 10.59
CA LEU A 60 5.60 -1.93 10.92
C LEU A 60 5.02 -2.57 12.20
N THR A 61 5.01 -3.90 12.29
CA THR A 61 4.50 -4.62 13.47
C THR A 61 5.27 -4.22 14.74
N ILE A 62 6.61 -4.14 14.68
CA ILE A 62 7.44 -3.69 15.80
C ILE A 62 7.03 -2.27 16.24
N ALA A 63 6.86 -1.34 15.30
CA ALA A 63 6.47 0.04 15.63
C ALA A 63 5.07 0.11 16.24
N LEU A 64 4.10 -0.67 15.74
CA LEU A 64 2.74 -0.72 16.29
C LEU A 64 2.72 -1.32 17.71
N VAL A 65 3.44 -2.42 17.94
CA VAL A 65 3.55 -3.03 19.26
C VAL A 65 4.22 -2.09 20.25
N LEU A 66 5.32 -1.44 19.87
CA LEU A 66 6.00 -0.48 20.74
C LEU A 66 5.11 0.72 21.05
N GLY A 67 4.36 1.25 20.06
CA GLY A 67 3.42 2.33 20.28
C GLY A 67 2.30 1.96 21.26
N LEU A 68 1.80 0.71 21.20
CA LEU A 68 0.80 0.20 22.13
C LEU A 68 1.38 0.05 23.55
N VAL A 69 2.57 -0.55 23.68
CA VAL A 69 3.23 -0.78 24.97
C VAL A 69 3.62 0.54 25.65
N SER A 70 4.05 1.55 24.87
CA SER A 70 4.39 2.87 25.40
C SER A 70 3.18 3.75 25.71
N GLY A 71 1.96 3.31 25.37
CA GLY A 71 0.73 4.09 25.53
C GLY A 71 0.58 5.27 24.56
N TYR A 72 1.36 5.30 23.46
CA TYR A 72 1.21 6.31 22.40
C TYR A 72 0.12 5.92 21.40
N LEU A 73 -0.09 4.61 21.21
CA LEU A 73 -1.25 4.04 20.53
C LEU A 73 -2.18 3.49 21.59
N ASP A 74 -3.46 3.82 21.48
CA ASP A 74 -4.49 3.30 22.36
C ASP A 74 -5.43 2.39 21.56
N LEU A 75 -5.61 1.17 22.07
CA LEU A 75 -6.48 0.13 21.52
C LEU A 75 -7.96 0.40 21.83
N ALA A 76 -8.22 1.02 22.98
CA ALA A 76 -9.54 1.36 23.50
C ALA A 76 -10.00 2.75 23.05
N ASP A 77 -9.06 3.62 22.67
CA ASP A 77 -9.33 4.81 21.88
C ASP A 77 -9.92 4.33 20.55
N SER A 78 -11.24 4.16 20.59
CA SER A 78 -12.08 4.27 19.42
C SER A 78 -11.68 5.60 18.86
N LEU A 79 -10.80 5.59 17.85
CA LEU A 79 -10.29 6.70 17.05
C LEU A 79 -11.32 7.79 16.70
N THR A 80 -12.59 7.50 16.96
CA THR A 80 -13.82 8.12 16.50
C THR A 80 -15.06 7.84 17.38
N GLY A 81 -14.96 7.26 18.59
CA GLY A 81 -16.09 7.09 19.52
C GLY A 81 -17.20 6.07 19.14
N LYS A 82 -17.07 5.31 18.04
CA LYS A 82 -18.09 4.30 17.63
C LYS A 82 -17.55 2.93 17.15
N GLY A 83 -16.24 2.69 17.16
CA GLY A 83 -15.65 1.45 16.65
C GLY A 83 -14.52 0.91 17.50
N ARG A 84 -14.83 -0.01 18.44
CA ARG A 84 -13.89 -0.60 19.41
C ARG A 84 -12.82 -1.52 18.80
N PHE A 85 -12.75 -1.68 17.48
CA PHE A 85 -11.96 -2.74 16.83
C PHE A 85 -11.08 -2.28 15.63
N GLN A 86 -10.90 -0.98 15.38
CA GLN A 86 -10.25 -0.52 14.15
C GLN A 86 -8.76 -0.91 14.03
N ILE A 87 -7.98 -0.82 15.11
CA ILE A 87 -6.56 -1.23 15.11
C ILE A 87 -6.40 -2.76 14.95
N PRO A 88 -7.13 -3.60 15.72
CA PRO A 88 -7.13 -5.06 15.50
C PRO A 88 -7.53 -5.46 14.08
N VAL A 89 -8.51 -4.77 13.49
CA VAL A 89 -8.99 -5.04 12.12
C VAL A 89 -7.94 -4.65 11.09
N LEU A 90 -7.29 -3.49 11.25
CA LEU A 90 -6.19 -3.08 10.38
C LEU A 90 -5.04 -4.09 10.46
N PHE A 91 -4.66 -4.50 11.67
CA PHE A 91 -3.58 -5.47 11.89
C PHE A 91 -3.95 -6.86 11.32
N GLY A 92 -5.16 -7.34 11.56
CA GLY A 92 -5.67 -8.59 11.00
C GLY A 92 -5.74 -8.55 9.48
N GLY A 93 -6.21 -7.44 8.89
CA GLY A 93 -6.28 -7.24 7.45
C GLY A 93 -4.90 -7.19 6.79
N MET A 94 -3.94 -6.44 7.34
CA MET A 94 -2.56 -6.42 6.81
C MET A 94 -1.88 -7.78 6.95
N THR A 95 -2.16 -8.52 8.04
CA THR A 95 -1.64 -9.88 8.23
C THR A 95 -2.23 -10.84 7.20
N ALA A 96 -3.54 -10.77 6.95
CA ALA A 96 -4.19 -11.60 5.95
C ALA A 96 -3.67 -11.30 4.53
N MET A 97 -3.47 -10.03 4.18
CA MET A 97 -2.88 -9.62 2.90
C MET A 97 -1.42 -10.05 2.76
N MET A 98 -0.65 -9.96 3.85
CA MET A 98 0.73 -10.45 3.91
C MET A 98 0.80 -11.95 3.66
N VAL A 99 -0.04 -12.73 4.33
CA VAL A 99 -0.11 -14.19 4.16
C VAL A 99 -0.57 -14.54 2.74
N LEU A 100 -1.61 -13.89 2.23
CA LEU A 100 -2.10 -14.11 0.87
C LEU A 100 -0.99 -13.89 -0.15
N GLY A 101 -0.31 -12.74 -0.10
CA GLY A 101 0.74 -12.44 -1.05
C GLY A 101 1.98 -13.32 -0.85
N LEU A 102 2.30 -13.76 0.38
CA LEU A 102 3.39 -14.71 0.60
C LEU A 102 3.08 -16.10 0.03
N VAL A 103 1.83 -16.55 0.16
CA VAL A 103 1.36 -17.78 -0.49
C VAL A 103 1.47 -17.63 -2.00
N ASP A 104 1.04 -16.49 -2.54
CA ASP A 104 1.16 -16.23 -3.97
C ASP A 104 2.61 -16.22 -4.47
N ASP A 105 3.52 -15.55 -3.75
CA ASP A 105 4.96 -15.53 -4.05
C ASP A 105 5.59 -16.95 -4.02
N LEU A 106 4.97 -17.92 -3.32
CA LEU A 106 5.47 -19.29 -3.19
C LEU A 106 4.87 -20.28 -4.18
N VAL A 107 3.59 -20.15 -4.51
CA VAL A 107 2.86 -21.15 -5.32
C VAL A 107 2.21 -20.61 -6.59
N GLU A 108 2.36 -19.32 -6.89
CA GLU A 108 1.75 -18.62 -8.04
C GLU A 108 0.24 -18.89 -8.15
N LEU A 109 -0.58 -18.21 -7.35
CA LEU A 109 -2.03 -18.42 -7.40
C LEU A 109 -2.62 -17.89 -8.70
N ASP A 110 -3.66 -18.56 -9.19
CA ASP A 110 -4.46 -18.01 -10.27
C ASP A 110 -5.23 -16.76 -9.82
N ALA A 111 -5.47 -15.85 -10.77
CA ALA A 111 -6.08 -14.56 -10.50
C ALA A 111 -7.43 -14.65 -9.77
N ALA A 112 -8.22 -15.71 -10.03
CA ALA A 112 -9.51 -15.89 -9.38
C ALA A 112 -9.38 -16.19 -7.89
N ARG A 113 -8.50 -17.12 -7.49
CA ARG A 113 -8.26 -17.45 -6.07
C ARG A 113 -7.71 -16.26 -5.31
N LYS A 114 -6.73 -15.55 -5.91
CA LYS A 114 -6.17 -14.31 -5.36
C LYS A 114 -7.26 -13.27 -5.11
N PHE A 115 -8.11 -13.02 -6.10
CA PHE A 115 -9.20 -12.05 -6.00
C PHE A 115 -10.25 -12.44 -4.95
N VAL A 116 -10.64 -13.71 -4.86
CA VAL A 116 -11.59 -14.20 -3.84
C VAL A 116 -11.04 -13.95 -2.42
N CYS A 117 -9.77 -14.25 -2.18
CA CYS A 117 -9.15 -13.97 -0.88
C CYS A 117 -9.13 -12.47 -0.56
N GLN A 118 -8.73 -11.62 -1.52
CA GLN A 118 -8.78 -10.16 -1.35
C GLN A 118 -10.21 -9.65 -1.06
N LEU A 119 -11.22 -10.22 -1.73
CA LEU A 119 -12.63 -9.90 -1.54
C LEU A 119 -13.10 -10.25 -0.12
N LEU A 120 -12.75 -11.44 0.38
CA LEU A 120 -13.09 -11.86 1.74
C LEU A 120 -12.46 -10.94 2.79
N ILE A 121 -11.19 -10.56 2.60
CA ILE A 121 -10.51 -9.61 3.49
C ILE A 121 -11.19 -8.23 3.45
N ALA A 122 -11.49 -7.72 2.26
CA ALA A 122 -12.17 -6.43 2.08
C ALA A 122 -13.57 -6.42 2.72
N LEU A 123 -14.33 -7.52 2.59
CA LEU A 123 -15.64 -7.70 3.23
C LEU A 123 -15.52 -7.69 4.75
N ALA A 124 -14.55 -8.42 5.33
CA ALA A 124 -14.33 -8.46 6.77
C ALA A 124 -13.97 -7.07 7.34
N VAL A 125 -13.11 -6.33 6.63
CA VAL A 125 -12.72 -4.96 7.02
C VAL A 125 -13.90 -3.99 6.95
N ALA A 126 -14.71 -4.08 5.89
CA ALA A 126 -15.91 -3.27 5.75
C ALA A 126 -16.96 -3.61 6.83
N ALA A 127 -17.15 -4.90 7.15
CA ALA A 127 -18.06 -5.38 8.18
C ALA A 127 -17.65 -4.94 9.59
N ALA A 128 -16.34 -4.78 9.83
CA ALA A 128 -15.82 -4.26 11.07
C ALA A 128 -15.90 -2.72 11.21
N GLY A 129 -16.50 -2.04 10.23
CA GLY A 129 -16.88 -0.62 10.32
C GLY A 129 -15.90 0.36 9.67
N ILE A 130 -14.84 -0.11 9.00
CA ILE A 130 -14.02 0.77 8.15
C ILE A 130 -14.76 0.93 6.82
N GLN A 131 -15.48 2.05 6.65
CA GLN A 131 -16.37 2.26 5.52
C GLN A 131 -16.23 3.66 4.92
N ILE A 132 -16.34 3.73 3.60
CA ILE A 132 -16.59 4.97 2.87
C ILE A 132 -18.06 5.32 3.06
N THR A 133 -18.33 6.38 3.79
CA THR A 133 -19.66 6.97 3.90
C THR A 133 -19.80 8.11 2.90
N VAL A 134 -20.53 7.84 1.82
CA VAL A 134 -20.82 8.83 0.77
C VAL A 134 -22.01 9.69 1.19
N PHE A 135 -22.23 10.82 0.51
CA PHE A 135 -23.41 11.69 0.71
C PHE A 135 -24.77 10.98 0.51
N ILE A 136 -24.78 9.76 -0.03
CA ILE A 136 -25.98 8.93 -0.19
C ILE A 136 -26.15 8.05 1.06
N PRO A 137 -27.25 8.19 1.83
CA PRO A 137 -27.45 7.47 3.08
C PRO A 137 -27.91 6.02 2.86
N SER A 138 -27.10 5.23 2.15
CA SER A 138 -27.37 3.82 1.86
C SER A 138 -26.23 2.94 2.39
N LYS A 139 -26.52 2.17 3.45
CA LYS A 139 -25.54 1.23 4.02
C LYS A 139 -25.05 0.22 2.98
N PRO A 140 -25.91 -0.49 2.22
CA PRO A 140 -25.44 -1.44 1.20
C PRO A 140 -24.52 -0.80 0.17
N LEU A 141 -24.80 0.44 -0.24
CA LEU A 141 -23.97 1.17 -1.19
C LEU A 141 -22.61 1.53 -0.59
N ASN A 142 -22.56 2.02 0.65
CA ASN A 142 -21.31 2.31 1.36
C ASN A 142 -20.44 1.05 1.50
N TYR A 143 -21.04 -0.09 1.83
CA TYR A 143 -20.36 -1.39 1.86
C TYR A 143 -19.77 -1.75 0.50
N LEU A 144 -20.60 -1.69 -0.56
CA LEU A 144 -20.16 -2.01 -1.92
C LEU A 144 -19.00 -1.11 -2.37
N ILE A 145 -19.13 0.20 -2.19
CA ILE A 145 -18.10 1.18 -2.57
C ILE A 145 -16.80 0.93 -1.79
N THR A 146 -16.89 0.65 -0.49
CA THR A 146 -15.73 0.35 0.35
C THR A 146 -14.99 -0.90 -0.15
N VAL A 147 -15.71 -1.98 -0.42
CA VAL A 147 -15.13 -3.23 -0.90
C VAL A 147 -14.48 -3.02 -2.26
N LEU A 148 -15.19 -2.39 -3.20
CA LEU A 148 -14.65 -2.08 -4.53
C LEU A 148 -13.42 -1.17 -4.44
N TRP A 149 -13.42 -0.20 -3.54
CA TRP A 149 -12.27 0.67 -3.29
C TRP A 149 -11.06 -0.13 -2.82
N ILE A 150 -11.20 -0.94 -1.76
CA ILE A 150 -10.10 -1.75 -1.23
C ILE A 150 -9.55 -2.68 -2.31
N LEU A 151 -10.42 -3.39 -3.03
CA LEU A 151 -10.02 -4.28 -4.13
C LEU A 151 -9.28 -3.53 -5.23
N THR A 152 -9.79 -2.36 -5.62
CA THR A 152 -9.18 -1.54 -6.68
C THR A 152 -7.80 -1.07 -6.26
N ILE A 153 -7.64 -0.51 -5.06
CA ILE A 153 -6.35 0.01 -4.60
C ILE A 153 -5.33 -1.12 -4.41
N VAL A 154 -5.73 -2.25 -3.81
CA VAL A 154 -4.83 -3.42 -3.65
C VAL A 154 -4.31 -3.90 -5.01
N ASN A 155 -5.20 -4.10 -5.99
CA ASN A 155 -4.80 -4.55 -7.33
C ASN A 155 -4.02 -3.49 -8.10
N THR A 156 -4.32 -2.21 -7.89
CA THR A 156 -3.56 -1.11 -8.47
C THR A 156 -2.09 -1.17 -8.01
N PHE A 157 -1.86 -1.27 -6.70
CA PHE A 157 -0.50 -1.33 -6.15
C PHE A 157 0.25 -2.60 -6.56
N ASN A 158 -0.45 -3.73 -6.71
CA ASN A 158 0.12 -4.93 -7.30
C ASN A 158 0.57 -4.70 -8.75
N PHE A 159 -0.26 -4.05 -9.58
CA PHE A 159 0.09 -3.69 -10.96
C PHE A 159 1.25 -2.70 -11.04
N ASN A 160 1.39 -1.80 -10.07
CA ASN A 160 2.48 -0.84 -10.01
C ASN A 160 3.80 -1.42 -9.49
N ASP A 161 3.82 -2.66 -9.00
CA ASP A 161 5.05 -3.37 -8.63
C ASP A 161 5.78 -3.95 -9.85
N ASN A 162 5.82 -3.18 -10.96
CA ASN A 162 6.43 -3.56 -12.23
C ASN A 162 7.84 -2.96 -12.44
N MET A 163 8.29 -2.07 -11.54
CA MET A 163 9.63 -1.50 -11.55
C MET A 163 10.12 -1.24 -10.12
N ASN A 164 11.42 -1.47 -9.91
CA ASN A 164 12.11 -1.17 -8.64
C ASN A 164 11.75 0.24 -8.15
N GLY A 165 11.28 0.33 -6.92
CA GLY A 165 10.92 1.57 -6.24
C GLY A 165 9.52 2.08 -6.53
N LEU A 166 8.85 1.66 -7.61
CA LEU A 166 7.62 2.30 -8.05
C LEU A 166 6.49 2.13 -7.02
N CYS A 167 6.10 0.88 -6.73
CA CYS A 167 5.04 0.57 -5.75
C CYS A 167 5.34 1.15 -4.37
N GLY A 168 6.56 0.92 -3.86
CA GLY A 168 7.00 1.45 -2.57
C GLY A 168 6.95 2.98 -2.50
N GLY A 169 7.53 3.69 -3.48
CA GLY A 169 7.56 5.15 -3.46
C GLY A 169 6.17 5.78 -3.61
N LEU A 170 5.30 5.25 -4.47
CA LEU A 170 3.91 5.71 -4.56
C LEU A 170 3.16 5.48 -3.24
N GLY A 171 3.39 4.34 -2.58
CA GLY A 171 2.77 4.01 -1.30
C GLY A 171 3.25 4.92 -0.17
N LEU A 172 4.54 5.23 -0.14
CA LEU A 172 5.16 6.17 0.81
C LEU A 172 4.56 7.57 0.65
N ILE A 173 4.50 8.10 -0.58
CA ILE A 173 3.93 9.42 -0.87
C ILE A 173 2.46 9.46 -0.43
N ALA A 174 1.67 8.45 -0.81
CA ALA A 174 0.25 8.39 -0.45
C ALA A 174 0.04 8.35 1.07
N CYS A 175 0.77 7.49 1.79
CA CYS A 175 0.67 7.38 3.24
C CYS A 175 1.14 8.65 3.95
N LEU A 176 2.11 9.40 3.40
CA LEU A 176 2.52 10.69 3.93
C LEU A 176 1.37 11.70 3.87
N TYR A 177 0.71 11.84 2.71
CA TYR A 177 -0.46 12.73 2.57
C TYR A 177 -1.62 12.31 3.48
N PHE A 178 -1.94 11.02 3.55
CA PHE A 178 -3.01 10.52 4.42
C PHE A 178 -2.67 10.66 5.92
N GLY A 179 -1.40 10.52 6.29
CA GLY A 179 -0.94 10.78 7.66
C GLY A 179 -1.07 12.25 8.06
N ILE A 180 -0.70 13.17 7.15
CA ILE A 180 -0.92 14.61 7.33
C ILE A 180 -2.43 14.91 7.43
N ALA A 181 -3.23 14.34 6.54
CA ALA A 181 -4.70 14.48 6.56
C ALA A 181 -5.30 14.03 7.89
N ALA A 182 -4.85 12.87 8.40
CA ALA A 182 -5.28 12.32 9.67
C ALA A 182 -4.88 13.23 10.84
N HIS A 183 -3.67 13.79 10.83
CA HIS A 183 -3.25 14.74 11.84
C HIS A 183 -4.13 16.00 11.85
N LEU A 184 -4.39 16.58 10.68
CA LEU A 184 -5.26 17.76 10.54
C LEU A 184 -6.70 17.46 10.94
N ALA A 185 -7.17 16.23 10.73
CA ALA A 185 -8.47 15.76 11.20
C ALA A 185 -8.51 15.42 12.70
N GLY A 186 -7.39 15.56 13.44
CA GLY A 186 -7.29 15.20 14.85
C GLY A 186 -7.35 13.68 15.12
N GLN A 187 -7.10 12.85 14.12
CA GLN A 187 -7.08 11.39 14.21
C GLN A 187 -5.64 10.90 14.47
N HIS A 188 -5.20 11.04 15.72
CA HIS A 188 -3.79 10.83 16.09
C HIS A 188 -3.31 9.37 15.90
N ASN A 189 -4.09 8.34 16.22
CA ASN A 189 -3.63 6.96 16.02
C ASN A 189 -3.54 6.61 14.52
N VAL A 190 -4.44 7.16 13.69
CA VAL A 190 -4.36 6.99 12.21
C VAL A 190 -3.10 7.65 11.68
N ALA A 191 -2.77 8.86 12.14
CA ALA A 191 -1.54 9.55 11.78
C ALA A 191 -0.30 8.74 12.22
N LEU A 192 -0.26 8.25 13.47
CA LEU A 192 0.84 7.41 13.98
C LEU A 192 1.06 6.17 13.11
N ILE A 193 -0.02 5.46 12.77
CA ILE A 193 0.03 4.28 11.89
C ILE A 193 0.56 4.69 10.51
N ALA A 194 0.03 5.76 9.91
CA ALA A 194 0.48 6.23 8.60
C ALA A 194 1.98 6.58 8.59
N PHE A 195 2.49 7.28 9.62
CA PHE A 195 3.92 7.58 9.73
C PHE A 195 4.77 6.33 10.01
N ALA A 196 4.24 5.33 10.72
CA ALA A 196 4.90 4.03 10.85
C ALA A 196 4.99 3.30 9.50
N VAL A 197 3.93 3.35 8.67
CA VAL A 197 3.95 2.80 7.31
C VAL A 197 4.98 3.53 6.45
N VAL A 198 4.98 4.86 6.45
CA VAL A 198 5.98 5.69 5.75
C VAL A 198 7.41 5.30 6.15
N GLY A 199 7.68 5.13 7.44
CA GLY A 199 9.00 4.70 7.93
C GLY A 199 9.37 3.30 7.46
N SER A 200 8.45 2.33 7.54
CA SER A 200 8.72 0.96 7.10
C SER A 200 9.04 0.88 5.60
N ILE A 201 8.29 1.60 4.76
CA ILE A 201 8.56 1.65 3.32
C ILE A 201 9.87 2.39 3.04
N ALA A 202 10.15 3.50 3.74
CA ALA A 202 11.41 4.22 3.62
C ALA A 202 12.63 3.34 3.99
N GLY A 203 12.49 2.45 4.98
CA GLY A 203 13.52 1.49 5.37
C GLY A 203 13.74 0.40 4.31
N PHE A 204 12.73 0.09 3.50
CA PHE A 204 12.80 -0.86 2.39
C PHE A 204 13.43 -0.27 1.12
N ILE A 205 13.09 0.96 0.77
CA ILE A 205 13.46 1.58 -0.53
C ILE A 205 14.96 1.42 -0.89
N PRO A 206 15.94 1.62 0.00
CA PRO A 206 17.36 1.48 -0.34
C PRO A 206 17.78 0.07 -0.78
N TYR A 207 17.03 -0.97 -0.40
CA TYR A 207 17.27 -2.35 -0.81
C TYR A 207 16.65 -2.65 -2.18
N ASN A 208 15.59 -1.95 -2.55
CA ASN A 208 14.84 -2.16 -3.78
C ASN A 208 15.23 -1.18 -4.89
N PHE A 209 15.22 0.12 -4.64
CA PHE A 209 15.53 1.15 -5.63
C PHE A 209 16.99 1.63 -5.53
N PRO A 210 17.70 1.84 -6.67
CA PRO A 210 17.31 1.52 -8.05
C PRO A 210 17.71 0.10 -8.48
N LYS A 211 18.60 -0.55 -7.71
CA LYS A 211 19.34 -1.75 -8.16
C LYS A 211 18.57 -3.07 -8.04
N GLY A 212 17.45 -3.10 -7.32
CA GLY A 212 16.64 -4.31 -7.14
C GLY A 212 17.37 -5.40 -6.38
N ARG A 213 18.02 -5.11 -5.25
CA ARG A 213 18.72 -6.15 -4.46
C ARG A 213 17.77 -7.05 -3.68
N LEU A 214 16.56 -6.54 -3.43
CA LEU A 214 15.47 -7.21 -2.77
C LEU A 214 14.18 -6.73 -3.42
N PHE A 215 13.36 -7.64 -3.91
CA PHE A 215 12.06 -7.33 -4.51
C PHE A 215 10.96 -7.28 -3.45
N LEU A 216 9.92 -6.50 -3.75
CA LEU A 216 8.80 -6.27 -2.84
C LEU A 216 7.93 -7.53 -2.74
N GLY A 217 7.60 -8.13 -3.88
CA GLY A 217 6.76 -9.33 -4.00
C GLY A 217 5.27 -8.99 -3.87
N ASP A 218 4.42 -9.98 -4.17
CA ASP A 218 2.98 -9.87 -4.00
C ASP A 218 2.61 -9.68 -2.52
N SER A 219 3.36 -10.32 -1.62
CA SER A 219 3.28 -10.08 -0.18
C SER A 219 3.40 -8.59 0.18
N GLY A 220 4.40 -7.89 -0.37
CA GLY A 220 4.61 -6.48 -0.07
C GLY A 220 3.63 -5.55 -0.79
N SER A 221 3.36 -5.79 -2.07
CA SER A 221 2.46 -4.92 -2.85
C SER A 221 1.01 -4.98 -2.35
N HIS A 222 0.55 -6.17 -1.91
CA HIS A 222 -0.78 -6.33 -1.30
C HIS A 222 -0.87 -5.61 0.05
N VAL A 223 0.16 -5.72 0.91
CA VAL A 223 0.20 -5.01 2.20
C VAL A 223 0.20 -3.50 2.00
N ILE A 224 1.06 -2.97 1.11
CA ILE A 224 1.09 -1.53 0.81
C ILE A 224 -0.25 -1.07 0.26
N GLY A 225 -0.79 -1.76 -0.74
CA GLY A 225 -2.08 -1.42 -1.34
C GLY A 225 -3.22 -1.41 -0.33
N PHE A 226 -3.27 -2.42 0.55
CA PHE A 226 -4.27 -2.48 1.62
C PHE A 226 -4.16 -1.31 2.60
N LEU A 227 -2.94 -1.04 3.10
CA LEU A 227 -2.71 0.05 4.04
C LEU A 227 -3.05 1.41 3.42
N VAL A 228 -2.66 1.64 2.17
CA VAL A 228 -3.02 2.85 1.41
C VAL A 228 -4.54 2.96 1.29
N ALA A 229 -5.25 1.87 0.96
CA ALA A 229 -6.70 1.89 0.81
C ALA A 229 -7.42 2.24 2.13
N VAL A 230 -7.00 1.63 3.24
CA VAL A 230 -7.60 1.84 4.56
C VAL A 230 -7.27 3.22 5.12
N LEU A 231 -6.01 3.67 5.01
CA LEU A 231 -5.57 4.99 5.45
C LEU A 231 -6.19 6.12 4.63
N ALA A 232 -6.60 5.87 3.39
CA ALA A 232 -7.39 6.82 2.60
C ALA A 232 -8.82 6.98 3.14
N ILE A 233 -9.40 5.94 3.74
CA ILE A 233 -10.80 5.93 4.20
C ILE A 233 -10.94 6.70 5.52
N MET A 234 -10.11 6.36 6.51
CA MET A 234 -10.25 6.80 7.91
C MET A 234 -10.29 8.34 8.10
N PRO A 235 -9.35 9.14 7.56
CA PRO A 235 -9.32 10.58 7.80
C PRO A 235 -10.40 11.34 7.05
N ILE A 236 -10.82 10.85 5.88
CA ILE A 236 -11.61 11.62 4.91
C ILE A 236 -13.11 11.34 5.03
N PHE A 237 -13.51 10.07 5.21
CA PHE A 237 -14.93 9.70 5.09
C PHE A 237 -15.61 9.51 6.44
N TYR A 238 -14.90 9.14 7.50
CA TYR A 238 -15.55 8.67 8.73
C TYR A 238 -16.24 9.77 9.59
N ARG A 239 -15.91 11.07 9.44
CA ARG A 239 -16.35 12.13 10.37
C ARG A 239 -17.46 13.06 9.88
N GLN A 240 -17.74 13.16 8.58
CA GLN A 240 -18.76 14.12 8.14
C GLN A 240 -20.13 13.46 8.12
N GLU A 241 -21.04 14.02 8.92
CA GLU A 241 -22.45 13.62 8.99
C GLU A 241 -23.12 13.58 7.61
N TRP A 242 -22.59 14.31 6.62
CA TRP A 242 -22.86 14.09 5.20
C TRP A 242 -21.56 14.47 4.45
N GLY A 243 -20.80 13.49 3.97
CA GLY A 243 -19.53 13.75 3.29
C GLY A 243 -19.71 14.73 2.13
N HIS A 244 -18.98 15.84 2.13
CA HIS A 244 -18.98 16.76 0.99
C HIS A 244 -18.63 15.96 -0.29
N PRO A 245 -19.35 16.08 -1.42
CA PRO A 245 -19.09 15.27 -2.61
C PRO A 245 -17.63 15.31 -3.09
N LEU A 246 -16.97 16.46 -2.87
CA LEU A 246 -15.56 16.68 -3.20
C LEU A 246 -14.58 15.93 -2.29
N ALA A 247 -15.00 15.38 -1.15
CA ALA A 247 -14.12 14.60 -0.26
C ALA A 247 -13.55 13.35 -0.97
N VAL A 248 -14.29 12.79 -1.92
CA VAL A 248 -13.84 11.66 -2.77
C VAL A 248 -12.64 12.04 -3.64
N LEU A 249 -12.48 13.32 -3.98
CA LEU A 249 -11.39 13.76 -4.86
C LEU A 249 -10.03 13.71 -4.18
N LYS A 250 -9.97 13.87 -2.85
CA LYS A 250 -8.72 13.86 -2.09
C LYS A 250 -7.91 12.58 -2.25
N PRO A 251 -8.45 11.38 -1.92
CA PRO A 251 -7.71 10.14 -2.08
C PRO A 251 -7.48 9.78 -3.54
N VAL A 252 -8.44 10.07 -4.43
CA VAL A 252 -8.30 9.82 -5.87
C VAL A 252 -7.11 10.57 -6.45
N GLY A 253 -6.93 11.83 -6.08
CA GLY A 253 -5.89 12.63 -6.68
C GLY A 253 -4.50 12.48 -6.05
N VAL A 254 -4.40 12.10 -4.76
CA VAL A 254 -3.13 11.57 -4.20
C VAL A 254 -2.71 10.30 -4.94
N LEU A 255 -3.69 9.47 -5.34
CA LEU A 255 -3.48 8.21 -6.03
C LEU A 255 -3.61 8.34 -7.55
N ILE A 256 -3.47 9.55 -8.11
CA ILE A 256 -3.73 9.78 -9.53
C ILE A 256 -2.81 8.94 -10.43
N VAL A 257 -1.51 8.86 -10.10
CA VAL A 257 -0.53 8.08 -10.86
C VAL A 257 -0.89 6.58 -10.86
N PRO A 258 -1.02 5.91 -9.70
CA PRO A 258 -1.36 4.50 -9.67
C PRO A 258 -2.72 4.20 -10.33
N LEU A 259 -3.75 5.02 -10.07
CA LEU A 259 -5.09 4.81 -10.65
C LEU A 259 -5.13 5.01 -12.17
N VAL A 260 -4.44 6.04 -12.70
CA VAL A 260 -4.35 6.25 -14.15
C VAL A 260 -3.59 5.12 -14.81
N ASP A 261 -2.51 4.61 -14.19
CA ASP A 261 -1.79 3.43 -14.69
C ASP A 261 -2.72 2.22 -14.84
N LEU A 262 -3.50 1.90 -13.80
CA LEU A 262 -4.48 0.81 -13.83
C LEU A 262 -5.47 1.00 -14.98
N VAL A 263 -6.09 2.19 -15.09
CA VAL A 263 -7.10 2.48 -16.13
C VAL A 263 -6.49 2.33 -17.53
N VAL A 264 -5.30 2.90 -17.76
CA VAL A 264 -4.62 2.83 -19.06
C VAL A 264 -4.30 1.38 -19.42
N VAL A 265 -3.74 0.62 -18.49
CA VAL A 265 -3.37 -0.78 -18.70
C VAL A 265 -4.61 -1.63 -18.99
N VAL A 266 -5.67 -1.51 -18.19
CA VAL A 266 -6.93 -2.25 -18.39
C VAL A 266 -7.58 -1.88 -19.72
N ALA A 267 -7.66 -0.59 -20.06
CA ALA A 267 -8.25 -0.13 -21.32
C ALA A 267 -7.50 -0.67 -22.55
N LEU A 268 -6.15 -0.66 -22.50
CA LEU A 268 -5.33 -1.22 -23.59
C LEU A 268 -5.50 -2.74 -23.73
N ARG A 269 -5.64 -3.47 -22.61
CA ARG A 269 -5.89 -4.93 -22.62
C ARG A 269 -7.24 -5.27 -23.23
N VAL A 270 -8.29 -4.56 -22.80
CA VAL A 270 -9.66 -4.74 -23.33
C VAL A 270 -9.70 -4.42 -24.83
N LYS A 271 -9.06 -3.32 -25.28
CA LYS A 271 -8.97 -2.98 -26.70
C LYS A 271 -8.24 -4.05 -27.53
N ALA A 272 -7.29 -4.75 -26.93
CA ALA A 272 -6.54 -5.84 -27.57
C ALA A 272 -7.23 -7.21 -27.45
N GLY A 273 -8.43 -7.30 -26.87
CA GLY A 273 -9.15 -8.56 -26.65
C GLY A 273 -8.48 -9.49 -25.63
N LYS A 274 -7.57 -8.98 -24.79
CA LYS A 274 -6.86 -9.76 -23.77
C LYS A 274 -7.59 -9.67 -22.42
N PRO A 275 -7.58 -10.74 -21.60
CA PRO A 275 -8.10 -10.65 -20.24
C PRO A 275 -7.33 -9.61 -19.42
N PHE A 276 -8.04 -8.84 -18.60
CA PHE A 276 -7.47 -7.71 -17.85
C PHE A 276 -6.43 -8.12 -16.79
N TYR A 277 -6.43 -9.39 -16.36
CA TYR A 277 -5.54 -9.93 -15.34
C TYR A 277 -4.22 -10.50 -15.89
N VAL A 278 -4.01 -10.51 -17.20
CA VAL A 278 -2.77 -10.99 -17.81
C VAL A 278 -1.71 -9.89 -17.76
N GLY A 279 -0.51 -10.20 -17.26
CA GLY A 279 0.61 -9.25 -17.20
C GLY A 279 1.06 -8.74 -18.58
N ASP A 280 1.46 -7.46 -18.66
CA ASP A 280 2.02 -6.85 -19.87
C ASP A 280 3.00 -5.71 -19.54
N THR A 281 3.61 -5.11 -20.57
CA THR A 281 4.55 -3.99 -20.45
C THR A 281 3.91 -2.65 -20.83
N ASN A 282 2.59 -2.51 -20.65
CA ASN A 282 1.85 -1.30 -21.03
C ASN A 282 1.67 -0.29 -19.90
N HIS A 283 2.25 -0.56 -18.73
CA HIS A 283 2.31 0.40 -17.64
C HIS A 283 2.99 1.71 -18.05
N LEU A 284 2.56 2.82 -17.46
CA LEU A 284 3.11 4.17 -17.63
C LEU A 284 4.63 4.19 -17.44
N SER A 285 5.14 3.41 -16.48
CA SER A 285 6.57 3.22 -16.23
C SER A 285 7.30 2.72 -17.48
N HIS A 286 6.82 1.64 -18.11
CA HIS A 286 7.37 1.10 -19.35
C HIS A 286 7.10 2.00 -20.56
N GLN A 287 5.97 2.71 -20.60
CA GLN A 287 5.72 3.71 -21.64
C GLN A 287 6.73 4.86 -21.60
N LEU A 288 7.08 5.36 -20.42
CA LEU A 288 8.11 6.38 -20.24
C LEU A 288 9.49 5.87 -20.68
N VAL A 289 9.81 4.61 -20.36
CA VAL A 289 11.06 3.99 -20.82
C VAL A 289 11.09 3.86 -22.35
N ARG A 290 9.99 3.43 -22.97
CA ARG A 290 9.87 3.37 -24.45
C ARG A 290 9.99 4.74 -25.12
N ARG A 291 9.72 5.83 -24.39
CA ARG A 291 9.88 7.22 -24.86
C ARG A 291 11.28 7.80 -24.61
N GLY A 292 12.22 6.99 -24.11
CA GLY A 292 13.64 7.36 -24.02
C GLY A 292 14.13 7.65 -22.60
N LEU A 293 13.30 7.56 -21.56
CA LEU A 293 13.78 7.62 -20.19
C LEU A 293 14.43 6.29 -19.79
N ASN A 294 15.42 6.33 -18.90
CA ASN A 294 15.86 5.11 -18.23
C ASN A 294 14.89 4.72 -17.09
N HIS A 295 14.99 3.48 -16.59
CA HIS A 295 14.09 2.97 -15.53
C HIS A 295 14.07 3.86 -14.28
N VAL A 296 15.22 4.38 -13.86
CA VAL A 296 15.36 5.25 -12.68
C VAL A 296 14.64 6.57 -12.90
N GLN A 297 14.84 7.19 -14.07
CA GLN A 297 14.19 8.44 -14.47
C GLN A 297 12.68 8.28 -14.55
N ALA A 298 12.18 7.17 -15.12
CA ALA A 298 10.74 6.90 -15.20
C ALA A 298 10.10 6.80 -13.80
N VAL A 299 10.72 6.08 -12.87
CA VAL A 299 10.21 5.95 -11.49
C VAL A 299 10.24 7.29 -10.75
N ILE A 300 11.35 8.03 -10.81
CA ILE A 300 11.45 9.36 -10.17
C ILE A 300 10.42 10.33 -10.77
N TYR A 301 10.23 10.31 -12.09
CA TYR A 301 9.22 11.15 -12.74
C TYR A 301 7.82 10.86 -12.19
N LEU A 302 7.44 9.58 -12.09
CA LEU A 302 6.15 9.17 -11.53
C LEU A 302 6.00 9.54 -10.05
N TRP A 303 7.07 9.46 -9.26
CA TRP A 303 7.06 9.95 -7.87
C TRP A 303 6.83 11.46 -7.79
N ILE A 304 7.50 12.25 -8.64
CA ILE A 304 7.33 13.71 -8.68
C ILE A 304 5.88 14.07 -9.06
N VAL A 305 5.32 13.41 -10.08
CA VAL A 305 3.92 13.63 -10.49
C VAL A 305 2.96 13.27 -9.37
N ALA A 306 3.17 12.15 -8.67
CA ALA A 306 2.35 11.74 -7.53
C ALA A 306 2.43 12.75 -6.36
N ALA A 307 3.63 13.20 -6.02
CA ALA A 307 3.84 14.20 -4.99
C ALA A 307 3.18 15.54 -5.36
N PHE A 308 3.36 16.00 -6.61
CA PHE A 308 2.73 17.23 -7.07
C PHE A 308 1.20 17.13 -7.07
N GLY A 309 0.64 16.02 -7.55
CA GLY A 309 -0.81 15.76 -7.53
C GLY A 309 -1.39 15.78 -6.11
N GLY A 310 -0.70 15.16 -5.15
CA GLY A 310 -1.06 15.22 -3.75
C GLY A 310 -1.02 16.64 -3.18
N MET A 311 0.03 17.41 -3.50
CA MET A 311 0.17 18.80 -3.06
C MET A 311 -0.97 19.69 -3.56
N VAL A 312 -1.31 19.62 -4.85
CA VAL A 312 -2.36 20.46 -5.48
C VAL A 312 -3.74 20.23 -4.84
N ILE A 313 -4.02 19.03 -4.36
CA ILE A 313 -5.33 18.65 -3.84
C ILE A 313 -5.45 18.86 -2.33
N PHE A 314 -4.33 18.95 -1.63
CA PHE A 314 -4.26 19.21 -0.19
C PHE A 314 -4.06 20.69 0.17
N LEU A 315 -3.68 21.53 -0.80
CA LEU A 315 -3.73 22.99 -0.72
C LEU A 315 -5.13 23.52 -1.05
#